data_AF-A0A7S3EX45-F1
#
_entry.id   AF-A0A7S3EX45-F1
#
_cell.length_a   1.000
_cell.length_b   1.000
_cell.length_c   1.000
_cell.angle_alpha   90.00
_cell.angle_beta   90.00
_cell.angle_gamma   90.00
#
_symmetry.space_group_name_H-M   'P 1'
#
loop_
_entity.id
_entity.type
_entity.pdbx_description
1 polymer ?
#
loop_
_entity_poly.entity_id
_entity_poly.type
_entity_poly.pdbx_seq_one_letter_code
_entity_poly.pdbx_strand_id
1 'polypeptide(L)'
;VRATLGRGDLGRQSFSCQFGCTDITVPIEDPANCALAAALSRTRLLIASYVVAENALKLAAADFSFFESLLRAAAEGTVLLVLETTHRQFPAVLAAAQRGAPGRLEVDCPSVRSNGGFSLLIRKRAGGGAAGEHRQREVQALIERFERDALSAAARSGRRG
;
A
#
# COMPACT_ATOMS: atom_id res chain seq x y z
N VAL A 1 -25.17 -4.66 1.99
CA VAL A 1 -25.34 -3.41 2.78
C VAL A 1 -25.37 -2.23 1.81
N ARG A 2 -26.47 -1.47 1.73
CA ARG A 2 -26.55 -0.20 0.99
C ARG A 2 -26.12 0.92 1.93
N ALA A 3 -24.99 1.56 1.66
CA ALA A 3 -24.58 2.76 2.38
C ALA A 3 -25.03 3.99 1.59
N THR A 4 -25.87 4.82 2.20
CA THR A 4 -26.30 6.11 1.64
C THR A 4 -25.51 7.20 2.36
N LEU A 5 -24.55 7.83 1.67
CA LEU A 5 -23.84 9.00 2.20
C LEU A 5 -24.74 10.23 2.07
N GLY A 6 -25.00 10.88 3.21
CA GLY A 6 -25.90 12.03 3.31
C GLY A 6 -25.22 13.36 2.99
N ARG A 7 -25.79 14.03 1.98
CA ARG A 7 -25.87 15.48 1.69
C ARG A 7 -24.58 16.30 1.61
N GLY A 8 -24.10 16.40 0.38
CA GLY A 8 -23.59 17.62 -0.24
C GLY A 8 -23.69 17.44 -1.75
N ASP A 9 -24.55 18.22 -2.40
CA ASP A 9 -24.90 18.42 -3.84
C ASP A 9 -24.26 17.58 -4.98
N LEU A 10 -23.85 16.34 -4.72
CA LEU A 10 -23.50 15.34 -5.71
C LEU A 10 -24.79 14.58 -5.98
N GLY A 11 -25.48 14.96 -7.07
CA GLY A 11 -26.78 14.40 -7.44
C GLY A 11 -26.85 12.88 -7.26
N ARG A 12 -28.05 12.34 -6.96
CA ARG A 12 -28.35 10.92 -6.65
C ARG A 12 -27.53 9.91 -7.49
N GLN A 13 -26.28 9.68 -7.11
CA GLN A 13 -25.44 8.65 -7.69
C GLN A 13 -25.67 7.40 -6.85
N SER A 14 -26.16 6.35 -7.49
CA SER A 14 -26.31 5.05 -6.84
C SER A 14 -24.93 4.42 -6.75
N PHE A 15 -24.34 4.42 -5.56
CA PHE A 15 -23.09 3.73 -5.30
C PHE A 15 -23.36 2.28 -4.92
N SER A 16 -22.83 1.34 -5.71
CA SER A 16 -22.80 -0.08 -5.34
C SER A 16 -21.51 -0.38 -4.58
N CYS A 17 -21.64 -0.95 -3.38
CA CYS A 17 -20.50 -1.46 -2.62
C CYS A 17 -20.57 -2.99 -2.58
N GLN A 18 -19.43 -3.64 -2.79
CA GLN A 18 -19.26 -5.09 -2.66
C GLN A 18 -18.18 -5.35 -1.62
N PHE A 19 -18.38 -6.42 -0.85
CA PHE A 19 -17.44 -6.88 0.15
C PHE A 19 -16.86 -8.22 -0.31
N GLY A 20 -15.57 -8.40 -0.11
CA GLY A 20 -14.86 -9.62 -0.45
C GLY A 20 -13.75 -9.89 0.56
N CYS A 21 -13.12 -11.04 0.43
CA CYS A 21 -11.95 -11.40 1.21
C CYS A 21 -10.68 -11.22 0.38
N THR A 22 -9.56 -11.00 1.05
CA THR A 22 -8.24 -10.89 0.44
C THR A 22 -7.23 -11.37 1.46
N ASP A 23 -6.32 -12.23 1.04
CA ASP A 23 -5.15 -12.66 1.80
C ASP A 23 -3.91 -11.97 1.24
N ILE A 24 -3.36 -11.03 2.01
CA ILE A 24 -2.18 -10.26 1.62
C ILE A 24 -0.87 -11.05 1.72
N THR A 25 -0.91 -12.28 2.25
CA THR A 25 0.28 -13.12 2.45
C THR A 25 0.59 -14.00 1.23
N VAL A 26 -0.29 -13.99 0.23
CA VAL A 26 -0.15 -14.70 -1.04
C VAL A 26 -0.36 -13.74 -2.23
N PRO A 27 0.13 -14.05 -3.45
CA PRO A 27 -0.05 -13.19 -4.62
C PRO A 27 -1.51 -12.95 -5.00
N ILE A 28 -1.78 -11.93 -5.82
CA ILE A 28 -3.13 -11.61 -6.32
C ILE A 28 -3.73 -12.73 -7.18
N GLU A 29 -2.88 -13.53 -7.83
CA GLU A 29 -3.28 -14.66 -8.66
C GLU A 29 -3.78 -15.86 -7.84
N ASP A 30 -3.56 -15.87 -6.52
CA ASP A 30 -4.04 -16.93 -5.64
C ASP A 30 -5.58 -16.97 -5.60
N PRO A 31 -6.24 -18.15 -5.58
CA PRO A 31 -7.69 -18.27 -5.48
C PRO A 31 -8.29 -17.49 -4.28
N ALA A 32 -7.57 -17.32 -3.18
CA ALA A 32 -7.99 -16.53 -2.02
C ALA A 32 -8.23 -15.04 -2.36
N ASN A 33 -7.61 -14.55 -3.45
CA ASN A 33 -7.64 -13.16 -3.89
C ASN A 33 -8.51 -12.93 -5.13
N CYS A 34 -9.27 -13.94 -5.58
CA CYS A 34 -10.05 -13.86 -6.83
C CYS A 34 -11.04 -12.67 -6.88
N ALA A 35 -11.67 -12.33 -5.75
CA ALA A 35 -12.60 -11.20 -5.66
C ALA A 35 -11.89 -9.86 -5.89
N LEU A 36 -10.71 -9.66 -5.29
CA LEU A 36 -9.90 -8.47 -5.52
C LEU A 36 -9.39 -8.42 -6.95
N ALA A 37 -8.85 -9.53 -7.47
CA ALA A 37 -8.34 -9.63 -8.84
C ALA A 37 -9.41 -9.22 -9.87
N ALA A 38 -10.65 -9.69 -9.72
CA ALA A 38 -11.77 -9.33 -10.59
C ALA A 38 -12.20 -7.85 -10.50
N ALA A 39 -11.88 -7.16 -9.40
CA ALA A 39 -12.21 -5.76 -9.18
C ALA A 39 -11.09 -4.79 -9.63
N LEU A 40 -9.83 -5.23 -9.67
CA LEU A 40 -8.66 -4.35 -9.83
C LEU A 40 -8.69 -3.42 -11.04
N SER A 41 -9.20 -3.88 -12.18
CA SER A 41 -9.29 -3.06 -13.41
C SER A 41 -10.16 -1.81 -13.23
N ARG A 42 -11.15 -1.87 -12.34
CA ARG A 42 -12.12 -0.81 -12.05
C ARG A 42 -11.84 -0.08 -10.73
N THR A 43 -10.92 -0.59 -9.92
CA THR A 43 -10.54 0.01 -8.66
C THR A 43 -9.45 1.07 -8.87
N ARG A 44 -9.62 2.23 -8.26
CA ARG A 44 -8.63 3.33 -8.28
C ARG A 44 -8.04 3.65 -6.91
N LEU A 45 -8.66 3.17 -5.84
CA LEU A 45 -8.18 3.33 -4.48
C LEU A 45 -8.21 1.98 -3.77
N LEU A 46 -7.07 1.58 -3.24
CA LEU A 46 -6.87 0.40 -2.40
C LEU A 46 -6.37 0.88 -1.05
N ILE A 47 -6.97 0.39 0.03
CA ILE A 47 -6.58 0.75 1.39
C ILE A 47 -6.21 -0.53 2.13
N ALA A 48 -4.96 -0.63 2.58
CA ALA A 48 -4.50 -1.66 3.49
C ALA A 48 -4.40 -1.05 4.88
N SER A 49 -5.33 -1.38 5.78
CA SER A 49 -5.39 -0.86 7.15
C SER A 49 -5.29 -2.00 8.15
N TYR A 50 -4.41 -1.88 9.15
CA TYR A 50 -4.14 -2.85 10.23
C TYR A 50 -3.63 -4.26 9.81
N VAL A 51 -3.71 -4.63 8.54
CA VAL A 51 -3.35 -5.99 8.08
C VAL A 51 -1.85 -6.23 7.92
N VAL A 52 -1.07 -5.20 7.64
CA VAL A 52 0.35 -5.35 7.28
C VAL A 52 1.23 -5.65 8.49
N ALA A 53 1.02 -4.95 9.61
CA ALA A 53 1.77 -5.19 10.84
C ALA A 53 1.47 -6.57 11.42
N GLU A 54 0.21 -7.00 11.41
CA GLU A 54 -0.22 -8.31 11.91
C GLU A 54 0.38 -9.48 11.14
N ASN A 55 0.61 -9.29 9.84
CA ASN A 55 1.12 -10.34 8.96
C ASN A 55 2.61 -10.18 8.62
N ALA A 56 3.35 -9.36 9.38
CA ALA A 56 4.76 -9.02 9.14
C ALA A 56 5.65 -10.21 8.74
N LEU A 57 5.59 -11.28 9.53
CA LEU A 57 6.45 -12.46 9.35
C LEU A 57 6.07 -13.23 8.09
N LYS A 58 4.78 -13.40 7.83
CA LYS A 58 4.28 -14.09 6.64
C LYS A 58 4.58 -13.28 5.38
N LEU A 59 4.39 -11.96 5.44
CA LEU A 59 4.74 -11.04 4.35
C LEU A 59 6.23 -11.10 4.03
N ALA A 60 7.09 -11.08 5.04
CA ALA A 60 8.53 -11.21 4.85
C ALA A 60 8.92 -12.58 4.26
N ALA A 61 8.32 -13.67 4.73
CA ALA A 61 8.55 -15.01 4.20
C ALA A 61 8.11 -15.16 2.73
N ALA A 62 7.08 -14.41 2.33
CA ALA A 62 6.56 -14.37 0.97
C ALA A 62 7.17 -13.25 0.10
N ASP A 63 8.23 -12.57 0.57
CA ASP A 63 8.86 -11.40 -0.07
C ASP A 63 7.84 -10.34 -0.53
N PHE A 64 6.78 -10.14 0.25
CA PHE A 64 5.74 -9.15 -0.03
C PHE A 64 5.12 -9.31 -1.44
N SER A 65 5.09 -10.54 -1.98
CA SER A 65 4.65 -10.87 -3.35
C SER A 65 3.24 -10.41 -3.69
N PHE A 66 2.36 -10.26 -2.70
CA PHE A 66 1.06 -9.62 -2.86
C PHE A 66 1.17 -8.20 -3.42
N PHE A 67 2.04 -7.35 -2.87
CA PHE A 67 2.16 -5.94 -3.30
C PHE A 67 2.79 -5.84 -4.69
N GLU A 68 3.70 -6.73 -5.02
CA GLU A 68 4.27 -6.84 -6.36
C GLU A 68 3.21 -7.21 -7.41
N SER A 69 2.48 -8.31 -7.18
CA SER A 69 1.41 -8.77 -8.09
C SER A 69 0.26 -7.76 -8.17
N LEU A 70 -0.08 -7.11 -7.05
CA LEU A 70 -1.06 -6.03 -6.98
C LEU A 70 -0.69 -4.86 -7.90
N LEU A 71 0.51 -4.29 -7.75
CA LEU A 71 0.90 -3.14 -8.56
C LEU A 71 1.18 -3.52 -10.01
N ARG A 72 1.54 -4.77 -10.29
CA ARG A 72 1.60 -5.31 -11.66
C ARG A 72 0.22 -5.29 -12.32
N ALA A 73 -0.79 -5.87 -11.67
CA ALA A 73 -2.14 -6.02 -12.21
C ALA A 73 -3.01 -4.75 -12.14
N ALA A 74 -2.73 -3.85 -11.20
CA ALA A 74 -3.50 -2.62 -11.03
C ALA A 74 -3.47 -1.73 -12.28
N ALA A 75 -4.59 -1.06 -12.55
CA ALA A 75 -4.66 -0.07 -13.61
C ALA A 75 -3.76 1.15 -13.33
N GLU A 76 -3.43 1.89 -14.37
CA GLU A 76 -2.81 3.20 -14.23
C GLU A 76 -3.74 4.16 -13.47
N GLY A 77 -3.14 5.03 -12.66
CA GLY A 77 -3.86 5.94 -11.77
C GLY A 77 -4.33 5.30 -10.47
N THR A 78 -4.17 3.98 -10.28
CA THR A 78 -4.49 3.33 -9.01
C THR A 78 -3.58 3.82 -7.89
N VAL A 79 -4.18 4.09 -6.74
CA VAL A 79 -3.52 4.48 -5.50
C VAL A 79 -3.66 3.35 -4.48
N LEU A 80 -2.54 2.90 -3.94
CA LEU A 80 -2.46 2.08 -2.74
C LEU A 80 -2.13 2.98 -1.55
N LEU A 81 -2.99 2.94 -0.54
CA LEU A 81 -2.80 3.61 0.74
C LEU A 81 -2.59 2.56 1.82
N VAL A 82 -1.43 2.55 2.44
CA VAL A 82 -1.12 1.70 3.59
C VAL A 82 -1.23 2.56 4.84
N LEU A 83 -2.23 2.24 5.65
CA LEU A 83 -2.54 2.89 6.91
C LEU A 83 -2.02 2.05 8.08
N GLU A 84 -1.72 2.72 9.18
CA GLU A 84 -1.70 2.08 10.51
C GLU A 84 -0.71 0.91 10.60
N THR A 85 0.53 1.16 10.16
CA THR A 85 1.64 0.23 10.38
C THR A 85 2.72 0.92 11.18
N THR A 86 3.57 0.12 11.86
CA THR A 86 4.90 0.62 12.15
C THR A 86 5.57 0.92 10.81
N HIS A 87 5.94 2.18 10.58
CA HIS A 87 6.58 2.69 9.36
C HIS A 87 7.78 1.84 8.88
N ARG A 88 8.34 1.02 9.78
CA ARG A 88 9.36 -0.01 9.53
C ARG A 88 9.07 -0.96 8.37
N GLN A 89 7.81 -1.23 8.03
CA GLN A 89 7.47 -2.11 6.89
C GLN A 89 7.31 -1.38 5.56
N PHE A 90 7.21 -0.04 5.57
CA PHE A 90 7.04 0.74 4.35
C PHE A 90 8.15 0.53 3.32
N PRO A 91 9.44 0.40 3.70
CA PRO A 91 10.48 0.14 2.71
C PRO A 91 10.28 -1.18 1.96
N ALA A 92 9.92 -2.25 2.66
CA ALA A 92 9.71 -3.56 2.04
C ALA A 92 8.46 -3.58 1.13
N VAL A 93 7.37 -2.95 1.59
CA VAL A 93 6.16 -2.77 0.76
C VAL A 93 6.48 -1.97 -0.50
N LEU A 94 7.22 -0.86 -0.37
CA LEU A 94 7.61 -0.03 -1.50
C LEU A 94 8.53 -0.79 -2.47
N ALA A 95 9.51 -1.55 -1.95
CA ALA A 95 10.39 -2.36 -2.77
C ALA A 95 9.61 -3.39 -3.61
N ALA A 96 8.67 -4.11 -2.99
CA ALA A 96 7.81 -5.06 -3.70
C ALA A 96 6.92 -4.38 -4.73
N ALA A 97 6.29 -3.25 -4.37
CA ALA A 97 5.51 -2.46 -5.31
C ALA A 97 6.36 -2.01 -6.52
N GLN A 98 7.60 -1.59 -6.28
CA GLN A 98 8.52 -1.16 -7.33
C GLN A 98 8.89 -2.29 -8.30
N ARG A 99 9.02 -3.54 -7.82
CA ARG A 99 9.18 -4.71 -8.70
C ARG A 99 7.94 -4.94 -9.58
N GLY A 100 6.74 -4.65 -9.05
CA GLY A 100 5.47 -4.78 -9.77
C GLY A 100 5.23 -3.69 -10.83
N ALA A 101 5.74 -2.48 -10.62
CA ALA A 101 5.62 -1.37 -11.55
C ALA A 101 6.91 -0.51 -11.63
N PRO A 102 8.01 -1.06 -12.19
CA PRO A 102 9.31 -0.40 -12.17
C PRO A 102 9.29 0.96 -12.87
N GLY A 103 9.80 2.00 -12.21
CA GLY A 103 9.88 3.36 -12.74
C GLY A 103 8.53 4.05 -12.92
N ARG A 104 7.44 3.46 -12.41
CA ARG A 104 6.06 3.92 -12.62
C ARG A 104 5.34 4.26 -11.33
N LEU A 105 6.06 4.38 -10.22
CA LEU A 105 5.48 4.71 -8.93
C LEU A 105 5.79 6.14 -8.53
N GLU A 106 4.77 6.83 -8.05
CA GLU A 106 4.94 8.00 -7.18
C GLU A 106 4.65 7.60 -5.76
N VAL A 107 5.44 8.15 -4.84
CA VAL A 107 5.40 7.78 -3.44
C VAL A 107 5.22 9.04 -2.61
N ASP A 108 4.38 8.96 -1.58
CA ASP A 108 4.24 9.98 -0.57
C ASP A 108 4.11 9.34 0.81
N CYS A 109 4.61 10.05 1.82
CA CYS A 109 4.65 9.55 3.20
C CYS A 109 4.13 10.62 4.18
N PRO A 110 2.83 10.98 4.10
CA PRO A 110 2.28 12.02 4.97
C PRO A 110 2.27 11.57 6.44
N SER A 111 2.59 12.52 7.34
CA SER A 111 2.41 12.34 8.78
C SER A 111 0.93 12.34 9.14
N VAL A 112 0.50 11.39 9.98
CA VAL A 112 -0.87 11.26 10.44
C VAL A 112 -0.99 11.82 11.85
N ARG A 113 -1.69 12.95 12.00
CA ARG A 113 -1.78 13.68 13.28
C ARG A 113 -2.46 12.87 14.38
N SER A 114 -3.47 12.06 14.05
CA SER A 114 -4.29 11.34 15.03
C SER A 114 -3.53 10.27 15.80
N ASN A 115 -2.52 9.64 15.17
CA ASN A 115 -1.73 8.56 15.79
C ASN A 115 -0.23 8.87 15.85
N GLY A 116 0.19 10.08 15.44
CA GLY A 116 1.60 10.48 15.41
C GLY A 116 2.48 9.67 14.45
N GLY A 117 1.87 8.86 13.58
CA GLY A 117 2.55 7.96 12.66
C GLY A 117 2.66 8.54 11.24
N PHE A 118 2.89 7.64 10.29
CA PHE A 118 2.93 7.95 8.86
C PHE A 118 2.00 7.00 8.12
N SER A 119 1.50 7.45 6.98
CA SER A 119 0.90 6.58 5.97
C SER A 119 1.85 6.43 4.80
N LEU A 120 1.80 5.31 4.10
CA LEU A 120 2.50 5.13 2.83
C LEU A 120 1.46 5.20 1.70
N LEU A 121 1.67 6.13 0.78
CA LEU A 121 0.85 6.29 -0.41
C LEU A 121 1.69 5.96 -1.63
N ILE A 122 1.22 5.02 -2.44
CA ILE A 122 1.85 4.60 -3.70
C ILE A 122 0.85 4.80 -4.83
N ARG A 123 1.20 5.60 -5.83
CA ARG A 123 0.39 5.82 -7.03
C ARG A 123 1.06 5.23 -8.25
N LYS A 124 0.37 4.35 -8.98
CA LYS A 124 0.83 3.83 -10.27
C LYS A 124 0.58 4.88 -11.35
N ARG A 125 1.63 5.41 -11.97
CA ARG A 125 1.53 6.41 -13.04
C ARG A 125 1.13 5.80 -14.37
N ALA A 126 0.40 6.61 -15.15
CA ALA A 126 0.42 6.51 -16.59
C ALA A 126 1.81 6.90 -17.10
N GLY A 127 2.33 6.22 -18.12
CA GLY A 127 3.69 6.46 -18.63
C GLY A 127 3.91 7.94 -18.99
N GLY A 128 5.11 8.47 -18.70
CA GLY A 128 5.59 9.73 -19.30
C GLY A 128 5.43 11.03 -18.50
N GLY A 129 5.48 11.00 -17.17
CA GLY A 129 5.54 12.25 -16.37
C GLY A 129 6.77 12.30 -15.48
N ALA A 130 7.49 13.42 -15.49
CA ALA A 130 8.50 13.72 -14.47
C ALA A 130 7.78 13.84 -13.11
N ALA A 131 8.29 13.17 -12.08
CA ALA A 131 7.84 13.40 -10.71
C ALA A 131 8.46 14.71 -10.21
N GLY A 132 7.81 15.40 -9.27
CA GLY A 132 8.42 16.55 -8.60
C GLY A 132 9.67 16.10 -7.84
N GLU A 133 10.86 16.35 -8.40
CA GLU A 133 12.14 15.82 -7.90
C GLU A 133 12.40 16.14 -6.42
N HIS A 134 12.01 17.32 -5.96
CA HIS A 134 12.23 17.74 -4.58
C HIS A 134 11.44 16.88 -3.57
N ARG A 135 10.13 16.72 -3.81
CA ARG A 135 9.27 15.89 -2.94
C ARG A 135 9.71 14.43 -2.96
N GLN A 136 10.14 13.94 -4.13
CA GLN A 136 10.68 12.59 -4.26
C GLN A 136 11.90 12.38 -3.36
N ARG A 137 12.80 13.37 -3.24
CA ARG A 137 13.99 13.31 -2.36
C ARG A 137 13.62 13.30 -0.88
N GLU A 138 12.64 14.11 -0.47
CA GLU A 138 12.17 14.13 0.93
C GLU A 138 11.57 12.78 1.33
N VAL A 139 10.72 12.22 0.47
CA VAL A 139 10.13 10.89 0.68
C VAL A 139 11.21 9.82 0.73
N GLN A 140 12.20 9.89 -0.17
CA GLN A 140 13.31 8.94 -0.19
C GLN A 140 14.11 8.97 1.13
N ALA A 141 14.49 10.17 1.61
CA ALA A 141 15.20 10.31 2.89
C ALA A 141 14.38 9.77 4.08
N LEU A 142 13.06 9.90 4.02
CA LEU A 142 12.15 9.36 5.02
C LEU A 142 12.07 7.82 4.97
N ILE A 143 12.02 7.22 3.78
CA ILE A 143 12.08 5.76 3.60
C ILE A 143 13.40 5.20 4.14
N GLU A 144 14.53 5.81 3.83
CA GLU A 144 15.85 5.40 4.35
C GLU A 144 15.92 5.49 5.87
N ARG A 145 15.28 6.49 6.48
CA ARG A 145 15.13 6.56 7.94
C ARG A 145 14.32 5.38 8.46
N PHE A 146 13.23 5.02 7.80
CA PHE A 146 12.40 3.89 8.20
C PHE A 146 13.13 2.54 8.08
N GLU A 147 14.01 2.38 7.09
CA GLU A 147 14.90 1.22 6.97
C GLU A 147 15.84 1.11 8.17
N ARG A 148 16.49 2.21 8.57
CA ARG A 148 17.35 2.23 9.76
C ARG A 148 16.57 1.88 11.03
N ASP A 149 15.35 2.37 11.17
CA ASP A 149 14.47 2.05 12.29
C ASP A 149 14.10 0.56 12.31
N ALA A 150 13.87 -0.05 11.14
CA ALA A 150 13.57 -1.47 10.99
C ALA A 150 14.76 -2.35 11.39
N LEU A 151 15.96 -2.03 10.89
CA LEU A 151 17.20 -2.73 11.25
C LEU A 151 17.51 -2.63 12.75
N SER A 152 17.35 -1.45 13.32
CA SER A 152 17.56 -1.21 14.77
C SER A 152 16.56 -1.99 15.63
N ALA A 153 15.34 -2.18 15.14
CA ALA A 153 14.35 -3.03 15.80
C ALA A 153 14.74 -4.50 15.77
N ALA A 154 15.12 -5.02 14.60
CA ALA A 154 15.53 -6.40 14.41
C ALA A 154 16.75 -6.78 15.28
N ALA A 155 17.74 -5.88 15.37
CA ALA A 155 18.92 -6.06 16.21
C ALA A 155 18.58 -6.15 17.71
N ARG A 156 17.55 -5.43 18.17
CA ARG A 156 17.10 -5.48 19.57
C ARG A 156 16.32 -6.76 19.89
N SER A 157 15.54 -7.26 18.95
CA SER A 157 14.82 -8.53 19.11
C SER A 157 15.76 -9.74 19.11
N GLY A 158 16.83 -9.72 18.32
CA GLY A 158 17.82 -10.81 18.25
C GLY A 158 18.72 -10.95 19.48
N ARG A 159 18.77 -9.95 20.38
CA ARG A 159 19.52 -10.02 21.65
C ARG A 159 18.72 -10.61 22.83
N ARG A 160 17.47 -10.98 22.62
CA ARG A 160 16.58 -11.56 23.65
C ARG A 160 16.29 -13.06 23.42
N GLY A 161 17.00 -13.70 22.50
CA GLY A 161 16.89 -15.13 22.19
C GLY A 161 18.05 -15.93 22.76
#